data_AF-H2JI15-F1
#
_entry.id   AF-H2JI15-F1
#
_cell.length_a   1.000
_cell.length_b   1.000
_cell.length_c   1.000
_cell.angle_alpha   90.00
_cell.angle_beta   90.00
_cell.angle_gamma   90.00
#
_symmetry.space_group_name_H-M   'P 1'
#
loop_
_entity.id
_entity.type
_entity.pdbx_description
1 polymer ?
#
loop_
_entity_poly.entity_id
_entity_poly.type
_entity_poly.pdbx_seq_one_letter_code
_entity_poly.pdbx_strand_id
1 'polypeptide(L)'
;MIFRLGFVAMTLDLEDCSPSGTVTYSLYSKIKDEAGKRSRLERVAKCNINNTLRILKNSLALNIKVYRLTSKLIPLATHGDLKDWDYVSDFHDEFERLGEYIRTNNFRISAHPDHFTILNPTKPEILESSIRDLDYHVKLFEAMGLNDFRYKLVLHVGGLYGDKEKSINRFKENFLKLPDRISKRIILENDDKCFTAADVLGICEDLKIPMLLDVHHHRCVNYGEELGDLLDRIFNTWNAEPDPPKVHYSSPKSEKEFRSHADYVDLSEFMDFLHTAKKTDRDIDIMLEAKMKDRALQRLSAELLEIPEIDRLDKATFRM
;
A
#
# COMPACT_ATOMS: atom_id res chain seq x y z
N MET A 1 -19.09 4.60 13.87
CA MET A 1 -17.92 4.33 13.01
C MET A 1 -17.63 2.83 12.97
N ILE A 2 -17.64 2.25 11.78
CA ILE A 2 -17.12 0.89 11.52
C ILE A 2 -15.68 1.03 11.03
N PHE A 3 -14.78 0.17 11.52
CA PHE A 3 -13.43 0.08 10.98
C PHE A 3 -13.04 -1.34 10.61
N ARG A 4 -12.29 -1.48 9.50
CA ARG A 4 -11.76 -2.76 9.02
C ARG A 4 -10.25 -2.78 9.08
N LEU A 5 -9.68 -3.88 9.55
CA LEU A 5 -8.24 -4.09 9.62
C LEU A 5 -7.73 -4.83 8.37
N GLY A 6 -6.55 -4.42 7.90
CA GLY A 6 -5.80 -5.06 6.83
C GLY A 6 -4.33 -5.27 7.19
N PHE A 7 -3.62 -6.06 6.38
CA PHE A 7 -2.19 -6.25 6.55
C PHE A 7 -1.44 -6.25 5.20
N VAL A 8 -0.13 -6.13 5.31
CA VAL A 8 0.77 -5.94 4.17
C VAL A 8 1.36 -7.26 3.66
N ALA A 9 1.09 -7.56 2.40
CA ALA A 9 1.84 -8.44 1.49
C ALA A 9 2.04 -9.92 1.86
N MET A 10 2.28 -10.31 3.10
CA MET A 10 2.66 -11.70 3.44
C MET A 10 1.91 -12.14 4.69
N THR A 11 1.52 -13.40 4.71
CA THR A 11 1.04 -14.11 5.90
C THR A 11 2.20 -14.85 6.55
N LEU A 12 2.31 -14.80 7.87
CA LEU A 12 3.24 -15.62 8.63
C LEU A 12 2.61 -16.94 9.08
N ASP A 13 1.32 -17.15 8.81
CA ASP A 13 0.59 -18.35 9.23
C ASP A 13 0.58 -19.47 8.20
N LEU A 14 0.98 -19.19 6.96
CA LEU A 14 1.12 -20.21 5.92
C LEU A 14 2.59 -20.57 5.68
N GLU A 15 2.86 -21.86 5.68
CA GLU A 15 4.16 -22.43 5.31
C GLU A 15 4.44 -22.25 3.81
N ASP A 16 5.69 -21.90 3.48
CA ASP A 16 6.18 -21.69 2.11
C ASP A 16 5.27 -20.83 1.23
N CYS A 17 4.78 -19.72 1.78
CA CYS A 17 3.75 -18.89 1.15
C CYS A 17 4.19 -17.43 0.90
N SER A 18 5.48 -17.18 0.69
CA SER A 18 5.93 -15.83 0.33
C SER A 18 5.46 -15.47 -1.09
N PRO A 19 4.79 -14.32 -1.29
CA PRO A 19 4.46 -13.81 -2.62
C PRO A 19 5.55 -12.87 -3.17
N SER A 20 6.66 -12.71 -2.44
CA SER A 20 7.71 -11.74 -2.73
C SER A 20 9.05 -12.40 -3.04
N GLY A 21 9.02 -13.63 -3.57
CA GLY A 21 10.22 -14.29 -4.07
C GLY A 21 10.89 -13.42 -5.12
N THR A 22 12.22 -13.37 -5.12
CA THR A 22 13.00 -12.49 -6.00
C THR A 22 14.10 -13.25 -6.73
N VAL A 23 14.53 -12.68 -7.85
CA VAL A 23 15.73 -13.07 -8.58
C VAL A 23 16.60 -11.83 -8.66
N THR A 24 17.81 -11.88 -8.08
CA THR A 24 18.73 -10.75 -8.23
C THR A 24 19.25 -10.70 -9.66
N TYR A 25 19.47 -9.50 -10.17
CA TYR A 25 20.05 -9.33 -11.51
C TYR A 25 21.44 -10.01 -11.60
N SER A 26 22.24 -9.94 -10.53
CA SER A 26 23.54 -10.62 -10.46
C SER A 26 23.46 -12.14 -10.64
N LEU A 27 22.37 -12.77 -10.20
CA LEU A 27 22.15 -14.21 -10.36
C LEU A 27 21.54 -14.53 -11.72
N TYR A 28 20.63 -13.68 -12.19
CA TYR A 28 20.06 -13.73 -13.54
C TYR A 28 21.17 -13.70 -14.61
N SER A 29 22.10 -12.74 -14.53
CA SER A 29 23.17 -12.57 -15.52
C SER A 29 24.23 -13.67 -15.51
N LYS A 30 24.32 -14.47 -14.44
CA LYS A 30 25.22 -15.63 -14.36
C LYS A 30 24.68 -16.88 -15.06
N ILE A 31 23.38 -16.93 -15.33
CA ILE A 31 22.77 -18.04 -16.06
C ILE A 31 23.16 -17.87 -17.54
N LYS A 32 23.85 -18.88 -18.10
CA LYS A 32 24.41 -18.78 -19.45
C LYS A 32 23.38 -18.96 -20.56
N ASP A 33 22.33 -19.73 -20.28
CA ASP A 33 21.29 -20.07 -21.24
C ASP A 33 20.05 -19.19 -21.04
N GLU A 34 19.53 -18.64 -22.13
CA GLU A 34 18.36 -17.75 -22.13
C GLU A 34 17.10 -18.50 -21.68
N ALA A 35 16.94 -19.78 -22.05
CA ALA A 35 15.80 -20.57 -21.59
C ALA A 35 15.86 -20.81 -20.07
N GLY A 36 17.06 -21.05 -19.51
CA GLY A 36 17.29 -21.15 -18.07
C GLY A 36 17.03 -19.83 -17.32
N LYS A 37 17.42 -18.69 -17.89
CA LYS A 37 17.10 -17.35 -17.34
C LYS A 37 15.59 -17.17 -17.24
N ARG A 38 14.90 -17.45 -18.35
CA ARG A 38 13.46 -17.31 -18.47
C ARG A 38 12.70 -18.21 -17.50
N SER A 39 13.01 -19.51 -17.52
CA SER A 39 12.40 -20.50 -16.63
C SER A 39 12.56 -20.15 -15.15
N ARG A 40 13.70 -19.58 -14.74
CA ARG A 40 13.90 -19.14 -13.36
C ARG A 40 12.97 -18.01 -12.97
N LEU A 41 12.84 -16.98 -13.82
CA LEU A 41 11.94 -15.85 -13.58
C LEU A 41 10.49 -16.33 -13.52
N GLU A 42 10.09 -17.16 -14.48
CA GLU A 42 8.73 -17.69 -14.57
C GLU A 42 8.35 -18.53 -13.36
N ARG A 43 9.26 -19.42 -12.91
CA ARG A 43 9.03 -20.24 -11.73
C ARG A 43 8.80 -19.38 -10.48
N VAL A 44 9.58 -18.32 -10.29
CA VAL A 44 9.44 -17.42 -9.14
C VAL A 44 8.16 -16.59 -9.25
N ALA A 45 7.89 -15.99 -10.42
CA ALA A 45 6.66 -15.22 -10.68
C ALA A 45 5.40 -16.07 -10.47
N LYS A 46 5.33 -17.27 -11.06
CA LYS A 46 4.22 -18.20 -10.89
C LYS A 46 4.04 -18.63 -9.44
N CYS A 47 5.12 -18.87 -8.71
CA CYS A 47 5.06 -19.14 -7.27
C CYS A 47 4.47 -17.95 -6.50
N ASN A 48 4.93 -16.73 -6.80
CA ASN A 48 4.46 -15.50 -6.16
C ASN A 48 2.96 -15.25 -6.39
N ILE A 49 2.48 -15.42 -7.62
CA ILE A 49 1.05 -15.25 -7.97
C ILE A 49 0.19 -16.30 -7.25
N ASN A 50 0.60 -17.57 -7.30
CA ASN A 50 -0.13 -18.65 -6.61
C ASN A 50 -0.13 -18.48 -5.07
N ASN A 51 0.98 -18.02 -4.49
CA ASN A 51 1.07 -17.73 -3.07
C ASN A 51 0.21 -16.53 -2.68
N THR A 52 0.09 -15.51 -3.55
CA THR A 52 -0.85 -14.41 -3.34
C THR A 52 -2.29 -14.93 -3.27
N LEU A 53 -2.69 -15.84 -4.16
CA LEU A 53 -4.01 -16.47 -4.09
C LEU A 53 -4.21 -17.30 -2.80
N ARG A 54 -3.19 -18.05 -2.37
CA ARG A 54 -3.23 -18.79 -1.08
C ARG A 54 -3.42 -17.85 0.10
N ILE A 55 -2.71 -16.71 0.11
CA ILE A 55 -2.85 -15.67 1.12
C ILE A 55 -4.26 -15.13 1.15
N LEU A 56 -4.81 -14.70 0.00
CA LEU A 56 -6.17 -14.16 -0.06
C LEU A 56 -7.23 -15.17 0.40
N LYS A 57 -7.04 -16.46 0.10
CA LYS A 57 -7.91 -17.52 0.63
C LYS A 57 -7.87 -17.63 2.15
N ASN A 58 -6.68 -17.58 2.73
CA ASN A 58 -6.52 -17.54 4.19
C ASN A 58 -7.11 -16.26 4.79
N SER A 59 -6.86 -15.11 4.17
CA SER A 59 -7.43 -13.83 4.59
C SER A 59 -8.95 -13.86 4.57
N LEU A 60 -9.57 -14.42 3.53
CA LEU A 60 -11.03 -14.56 3.46
C LEU A 60 -11.58 -15.46 4.57
N ALA A 61 -10.93 -16.59 4.86
CA ALA A 61 -11.32 -17.48 5.96
C ALA A 61 -11.26 -16.76 7.33
N LEU A 62 -10.41 -15.74 7.46
CA LEU A 62 -10.30 -14.85 8.60
C LEU A 62 -11.07 -13.53 8.43
N ASN A 63 -11.95 -13.39 7.44
CA ASN A 63 -12.69 -12.17 7.10
C ASN A 63 -11.84 -10.89 6.92
N ILE A 64 -10.55 -11.04 6.65
CA ILE A 64 -9.64 -9.93 6.34
C ILE A 64 -9.75 -9.62 4.85
N LYS A 65 -10.37 -8.49 4.49
CA LYS A 65 -10.61 -8.09 3.09
C LYS A 65 -9.79 -6.88 2.62
N VAL A 66 -9.07 -6.22 3.52
CA VAL A 66 -8.19 -5.10 3.20
C VAL A 66 -6.77 -5.63 3.06
N TYR A 67 -6.20 -5.57 1.86
CA TYR A 67 -4.91 -6.21 1.58
C TYR A 67 -4.03 -5.36 0.66
N ARG A 68 -2.74 -5.29 0.98
CA ARG A 68 -1.74 -4.68 0.11
C ARG A 68 -0.92 -5.74 -0.62
N LEU A 69 -0.97 -5.71 -1.95
CA LEU A 69 -0.12 -6.52 -2.81
C LEU A 69 1.36 -6.14 -2.67
N THR A 70 2.24 -7.11 -2.90
CA THR A 70 3.67 -6.88 -2.99
C THR A 70 4.04 -6.33 -4.37
N SER A 71 4.96 -5.36 -4.39
CA SER A 71 5.55 -4.84 -5.63
C SER A 71 6.49 -5.86 -6.30
N LYS A 72 6.87 -6.93 -5.59
CA LYS A 72 7.81 -7.97 -6.06
C LYS A 72 7.12 -9.17 -6.74
N LEU A 73 5.85 -9.02 -7.13
CA LEU A 73 5.07 -10.12 -7.71
C LEU A 73 5.78 -10.73 -8.93
N ILE A 74 6.25 -9.88 -9.85
CA ILE A 74 7.06 -10.28 -11.00
C ILE A 74 8.51 -9.81 -10.81
N PRO A 75 9.47 -10.72 -10.58
CA PRO A 75 10.86 -10.34 -10.34
C PRO A 75 11.47 -9.63 -11.55
N LEU A 76 12.19 -8.53 -11.31
CA LEU A 76 12.91 -7.76 -12.33
C LEU A 76 12.04 -7.18 -13.46
N ALA A 77 10.72 -7.13 -13.32
CA ALA A 77 9.81 -6.64 -14.37
C ALA A 77 10.11 -5.21 -14.86
N THR A 78 10.65 -4.36 -13.99
CA THR A 78 10.98 -2.96 -14.30
C THR A 78 12.45 -2.74 -14.68
N HIS A 79 13.26 -3.81 -14.73
CA HIS A 79 14.66 -3.77 -15.10
C HIS A 79 14.85 -3.56 -16.61
N GLY A 80 15.81 -2.71 -17.02
CA GLY A 80 16.00 -2.32 -18.42
C GLY A 80 16.18 -3.48 -19.40
N ASP A 81 16.96 -4.49 -19.01
CA ASP A 81 17.21 -5.71 -19.81
C ASP A 81 15.99 -6.61 -20.02
N LEU A 82 14.90 -6.40 -19.25
CA LEU A 82 13.69 -7.22 -19.28
C LEU A 82 12.46 -6.41 -19.73
N LYS A 83 12.66 -5.21 -20.29
CA LYS A 83 11.59 -4.32 -20.75
C LYS A 83 10.63 -4.96 -21.76
N ASP A 84 11.11 -5.94 -22.53
CA ASP A 84 10.36 -6.61 -23.60
C ASP A 84 9.71 -7.92 -23.11
N TRP A 85 9.81 -8.24 -21.81
CA TRP A 85 9.12 -9.40 -21.25
C TRP A 85 7.61 -9.13 -21.14
N ASP A 86 6.83 -9.81 -21.97
CA ASP A 86 5.37 -9.88 -21.85
C ASP A 86 4.88 -10.88 -20.78
N TYR A 87 5.18 -10.58 -19.51
CA TYR A 87 4.71 -11.38 -18.38
C TYR A 87 3.18 -11.39 -18.23
N VAL A 88 2.47 -10.43 -18.82
CA VAL A 88 1.00 -10.39 -18.77
C VAL A 88 0.44 -11.57 -19.55
N SER A 89 0.92 -11.79 -20.77
CA SER A 89 0.51 -12.94 -21.58
C SER A 89 0.97 -14.27 -20.99
N ASP A 90 2.21 -14.34 -20.48
CA ASP A 90 2.76 -15.61 -19.94
C ASP A 90 1.99 -16.15 -18.72
N PHE A 91 1.42 -15.26 -17.91
CA PHE A 91 0.68 -15.62 -16.69
C PHE A 91 -0.79 -15.23 -16.76
N HIS A 92 -1.36 -15.13 -17.96
CA HIS A 92 -2.74 -14.70 -18.18
C HIS A 92 -3.72 -15.47 -17.29
N ASP A 93 -3.66 -16.80 -17.31
CA ASP A 93 -4.59 -17.66 -16.56
C ASP A 93 -4.41 -17.51 -15.04
N GLU A 94 -3.17 -17.38 -14.56
CA GLU A 94 -2.89 -17.14 -13.15
C GLU A 94 -3.39 -15.77 -12.68
N PHE A 95 -3.21 -14.73 -13.49
CA PHE A 95 -3.71 -13.39 -13.17
C PHE A 95 -5.23 -13.32 -13.21
N GLU A 96 -5.88 -13.90 -14.22
CA GLU A 96 -7.34 -13.90 -14.32
C GLU A 96 -7.94 -14.65 -13.13
N ARG A 97 -7.37 -15.81 -12.75
CA ARG A 97 -7.80 -16.56 -11.56
C ARG A 97 -7.64 -15.75 -10.28
N LEU A 98 -6.53 -15.05 -10.10
CA LEU A 98 -6.29 -14.19 -8.93
C LEU A 98 -7.27 -13.01 -8.91
N GLY A 99 -7.46 -12.37 -10.07
CA GLY A 99 -8.38 -11.28 -10.30
C GLY A 99 -9.83 -11.62 -10.01
N GLU A 100 -10.32 -12.73 -10.56
CA GLU A 100 -11.67 -13.22 -10.32
C GLU A 100 -11.90 -13.52 -8.84
N TYR A 101 -10.91 -14.09 -8.15
CA TYR A 101 -10.98 -14.30 -6.71
C TYR A 101 -11.09 -12.97 -5.93
N ILE A 102 -10.31 -11.96 -6.31
CA ILE A 102 -10.35 -10.61 -5.70
C ILE A 102 -11.74 -9.97 -5.90
N ARG A 103 -12.26 -9.98 -7.12
CA ARG A 103 -13.55 -9.36 -7.48
C ARG A 103 -14.72 -10.07 -6.81
N THR A 104 -14.79 -11.40 -6.93
CA THR A 104 -15.89 -12.21 -6.39
C THR A 104 -16.04 -12.07 -4.88
N ASN A 105 -14.92 -11.90 -4.17
CA ASN A 105 -14.92 -11.79 -2.71
C ASN A 105 -14.86 -10.34 -2.19
N ASN A 106 -14.90 -9.35 -3.10
CA ASN A 106 -14.89 -7.91 -2.82
C ASN A 106 -13.70 -7.49 -1.93
N PHE A 107 -12.50 -7.90 -2.29
CA PHE A 107 -11.28 -7.46 -1.63
C PHE A 107 -10.97 -5.99 -1.96
N ARG A 108 -10.59 -5.21 -0.93
CA ARG A 108 -10.01 -3.89 -1.10
C ARG A 108 -8.50 -4.04 -1.29
N ILE A 109 -8.04 -3.85 -2.52
CA ILE A 109 -6.65 -4.05 -2.92
C ILE A 109 -5.94 -2.71 -3.11
N SER A 110 -4.72 -2.62 -2.61
CA SER A 110 -3.77 -1.58 -3.01
C SER A 110 -2.38 -2.17 -3.29
N ALA A 111 -1.51 -1.39 -3.91
CA ALA A 111 -0.06 -1.62 -3.90
C ALA A 111 0.63 -0.35 -3.39
N HIS A 112 1.86 -0.49 -2.89
CA HIS A 112 2.71 0.64 -2.55
C HIS A 112 4.02 0.46 -3.32
N PRO A 113 4.16 1.12 -4.49
CA PRO A 113 5.43 1.23 -5.20
C PRO A 113 6.60 1.59 -4.27
N ASP A 114 7.81 1.19 -4.65
CA ASP A 114 8.99 1.35 -3.79
C ASP A 114 9.31 2.84 -3.53
N HIS A 115 10.08 3.14 -2.49
CA HIS A 115 10.48 4.50 -2.11
C HIS A 115 11.29 5.25 -3.18
N PHE A 116 11.73 4.56 -4.23
CA PHE A 116 12.36 5.15 -5.41
C PHE A 116 11.36 5.68 -6.45
N THR A 117 10.09 5.28 -6.35
CA THR A 117 9.02 5.71 -7.24
C THR A 117 8.48 7.06 -6.77
N ILE A 118 9.06 8.12 -7.31
CA ILE A 118 8.79 9.51 -6.92
C ILE A 118 8.42 10.35 -8.13
N LEU A 119 7.45 11.27 -7.96
CA LEU A 119 6.97 12.14 -9.04
C LEU A 119 7.63 13.52 -9.04
N ASN A 120 8.43 13.85 -8.04
CA ASN A 120 9.10 15.15 -7.94
C ASN A 120 10.64 15.13 -8.12
N PRO A 121 11.28 14.16 -8.81
CA PRO A 121 12.72 14.15 -8.91
C PRO A 121 13.25 15.33 -9.71
N THR A 122 14.45 15.80 -9.38
CA THR A 122 15.14 16.84 -10.15
C THR A 122 15.70 16.33 -11.49
N LYS A 123 15.81 15.00 -11.63
CA LYS A 123 16.41 14.31 -12.77
C LYS A 123 15.33 13.62 -13.62
N PRO A 124 15.21 13.93 -14.93
CA PRO A 124 14.21 13.33 -15.80
C PRO A 124 14.25 11.79 -15.85
N GLU A 125 15.43 11.20 -15.82
CA GLU A 125 15.62 9.74 -15.87
C GLU A 125 15.00 9.02 -14.66
N ILE A 126 14.93 9.68 -13.50
CA ILE A 126 14.29 9.14 -12.29
C ILE A 126 12.76 9.18 -12.45
N LEU A 127 12.24 10.27 -13.04
CA LEU A 127 10.81 10.40 -13.32
C LEU A 127 10.35 9.32 -14.31
N GLU A 128 11.10 9.11 -15.39
CA GLU A 128 10.83 8.05 -16.38
C GLU A 128 10.84 6.66 -15.73
N SER A 129 11.80 6.39 -14.84
CA SER A 129 11.86 5.14 -14.09
C SER A 129 10.66 4.96 -13.15
N SER A 130 10.23 6.04 -12.51
CA SER A 130 9.07 6.04 -11.61
C SER A 130 7.78 5.80 -12.37
N ILE A 131 7.60 6.43 -13.53
CA ILE A 131 6.44 6.20 -14.40
C ILE A 131 6.42 4.75 -14.91
N ARG A 132 7.57 4.17 -15.25
CA ARG A 132 7.67 2.76 -15.64
C ARG A 132 7.28 1.81 -14.50
N ASP A 133 7.67 2.12 -13.26
CA ASP A 133 7.27 1.34 -12.10
C ASP A 133 5.77 1.46 -11.81
N LEU A 134 5.18 2.66 -11.95
CA LEU A 134 3.73 2.85 -11.85
C LEU A 134 2.98 2.08 -12.94
N ASP A 135 3.45 2.13 -14.19
CA ASP A 135 2.85 1.39 -15.29
C ASP A 135 2.90 -0.14 -15.06
N TYR A 136 3.99 -0.66 -14.47
CA TYR A 136 4.07 -2.06 -14.06
C TYR A 136 2.94 -2.44 -13.10
N HIS A 137 2.69 -1.64 -12.06
CA HIS A 137 1.61 -1.92 -11.12
C HIS A 137 0.22 -1.84 -11.77
N VAL A 138 0.02 -0.86 -12.67
CA VAL A 138 -1.25 -0.74 -13.42
C VAL A 138 -1.45 -1.94 -14.36
N LYS A 139 -0.41 -2.38 -15.06
CA LYS A 139 -0.44 -3.60 -15.89
C LYS A 139 -0.80 -4.84 -15.09
N LEU A 140 -0.29 -4.98 -13.87
CA LEU A 140 -0.69 -6.08 -12.99
C LEU A 140 -2.17 -6.01 -12.61
N PHE A 141 -2.70 -4.83 -12.29
CA PHE A 141 -4.13 -4.69 -12.02
C PHE A 141 -4.96 -5.04 -13.25
N GLU A 142 -4.59 -4.56 -14.43
CA GLU A 142 -5.29 -4.85 -15.68
C GLU A 142 -5.23 -6.34 -16.06
N ALA A 143 -4.07 -6.98 -15.90
CA ALA A 143 -3.90 -8.41 -16.12
C ALA A 143 -4.78 -9.25 -15.17
N MET A 144 -5.00 -8.76 -13.95
CA MET A 144 -5.93 -9.34 -12.98
C MET A 144 -7.39 -8.87 -13.22
N GLY A 145 -7.73 -8.20 -14.32
CA GLY A 145 -9.07 -7.66 -14.59
C GLY A 145 -9.58 -6.66 -13.54
N LEU A 146 -8.68 -5.99 -12.82
CA LEU A 146 -8.95 -5.00 -11.77
C LEU A 146 -9.03 -3.58 -12.37
N ASN A 147 -9.89 -3.42 -13.38
CA ASN A 147 -9.99 -2.20 -14.20
C ASN A 147 -10.59 -1.00 -13.46
N ASP A 148 -11.36 -1.24 -12.39
CA ASP A 148 -11.93 -0.19 -11.55
C ASP A 148 -10.82 0.62 -10.84
N PHE A 149 -10.97 1.95 -10.76
CA PHE A 149 -10.01 2.84 -10.11
C PHE A 149 -10.07 2.81 -8.57
N ARG A 150 -10.95 2.02 -7.96
CA ARG A 150 -10.95 1.73 -6.53
C ARG A 150 -9.69 1.00 -6.05
N TYR A 151 -8.99 0.32 -6.96
CA TYR A 151 -7.71 -0.32 -6.65
C TYR A 151 -6.58 0.70 -6.75
N LYS A 152 -5.98 1.01 -5.59
CA LYS A 152 -5.10 2.18 -5.43
C LYS A 152 -3.61 1.86 -5.39
N LEU A 153 -2.81 2.82 -5.81
CA LEU A 153 -1.36 2.90 -5.66
C LEU A 153 -1.05 3.96 -4.60
N VAL A 154 -0.38 3.56 -3.52
CA VAL A 154 0.03 4.48 -2.45
C VAL A 154 1.40 5.05 -2.79
N LEU A 155 1.53 6.37 -2.76
CA LEU A 155 2.79 7.07 -3.01
C LEU A 155 3.07 8.09 -1.91
N HIS A 156 4.35 8.32 -1.64
CA HIS A 156 4.79 9.55 -0.97
C HIS A 156 5.06 10.65 -1.98
N VAL A 157 5.22 11.89 -1.51
CA VAL A 157 5.55 13.05 -2.37
C VAL A 157 6.93 12.90 -3.01
N GLY A 158 7.91 12.39 -2.25
CA GLY A 158 9.28 12.16 -2.71
C GLY A 158 10.31 13.02 -1.98
N GLY A 159 11.21 13.66 -2.72
CA GLY A 159 12.35 14.39 -2.14
C GLY A 159 12.07 15.87 -1.86
N LEU A 160 12.71 16.44 -0.84
CA LEU A 160 12.59 17.86 -0.48
C LEU A 160 13.45 18.78 -1.39
N TYR A 161 14.57 18.28 -1.90
CA TYR A 161 15.50 18.97 -2.81
C TYR A 161 15.87 20.41 -2.40
N GLY A 162 15.92 20.68 -1.09
CA GLY A 162 16.31 21.97 -0.49
C GLY A 162 15.21 23.04 -0.47
N ASP A 163 14.06 22.82 -1.10
CA ASP A 163 12.97 23.79 -1.18
C ASP A 163 11.63 23.04 -1.25
N LYS A 164 10.85 23.13 -0.18
CA LYS A 164 9.59 22.39 -0.02
C LYS A 164 8.55 22.81 -1.05
N GLU A 165 8.32 24.12 -1.23
CA GLU A 165 7.33 24.64 -2.17
C GLU A 165 7.66 24.24 -3.61
N LYS A 166 8.93 24.39 -4.03
CA LYS A 166 9.34 23.96 -5.37
C LYS A 166 9.18 22.45 -5.57
N SER A 167 9.42 21.65 -4.54
CA SER A 167 9.26 20.20 -4.60
C SER A 167 7.81 19.77 -4.67
N ILE A 168 6.91 20.48 -3.98
CA ILE A 168 5.46 20.30 -4.09
C ILE A 168 4.97 20.69 -5.49
N ASN A 169 5.38 21.85 -6.01
CA ASN A 169 4.95 22.30 -7.34
C ASN A 169 5.42 21.35 -8.44
N ARG A 170 6.66 20.85 -8.34
CA ARG A 170 7.17 19.84 -9.27
C ARG A 170 6.39 18.53 -9.21
N PHE A 171 5.99 18.09 -8.01
CA PHE A 171 5.10 16.94 -7.85
C PHE A 171 3.80 17.16 -8.61
N LYS A 172 3.12 18.28 -8.37
CA LYS A 172 1.83 18.62 -8.99
C LYS A 172 1.94 18.70 -10.52
N GLU A 173 2.96 19.39 -11.03
CA GLU A 173 3.20 19.52 -12.47
C GLU A 173 3.42 18.17 -13.16
N ASN A 174 4.16 17.26 -12.53
CA ASN A 174 4.41 15.94 -13.10
C ASN A 174 3.21 15.01 -12.93
N PHE A 175 2.48 15.11 -11.81
CA PHE A 175 1.25 14.35 -11.57
C PHE A 175 0.21 14.64 -12.66
N LEU A 176 0.01 15.91 -13.01
CA LEU A 176 -0.95 16.33 -14.05
C LEU A 176 -0.60 15.83 -15.46
N LYS A 177 0.65 15.39 -15.68
CA LYS A 177 1.09 14.80 -16.96
C LYS A 177 0.93 13.28 -17.00
N LEU A 178 0.57 12.64 -15.89
CA LEU A 178 0.40 11.20 -15.84
C LEU A 178 -0.83 10.76 -16.64
N PRO A 179 -0.75 9.62 -17.35
CA PRO A 179 -1.93 9.01 -17.96
C PRO A 179 -3.01 8.70 -16.92
N ASP A 180 -4.29 8.90 -17.29
CA ASP A 180 -5.46 8.63 -16.44
C ASP A 180 -5.45 7.25 -15.78
N ARG A 181 -5.01 6.21 -16.51
CA ARG A 181 -4.89 4.82 -16.01
C ARG A 181 -3.99 4.71 -14.77
N ILE A 182 -3.04 5.62 -14.61
CA ILE A 182 -2.12 5.72 -13.47
C ILE A 182 -2.66 6.75 -12.47
N SER A 183 -2.92 7.99 -12.89
CA SER A 183 -3.24 9.10 -11.98
C SER A 183 -4.51 8.85 -11.16
N LYS A 184 -5.55 8.25 -11.75
CA LYS A 184 -6.81 7.94 -11.04
C LYS A 184 -6.69 6.85 -9.98
N ARG A 185 -5.56 6.13 -9.96
CA ARG A 185 -5.26 5.10 -8.97
C ARG A 185 -4.39 5.61 -7.83
N ILE A 186 -3.76 6.78 -7.96
CA ILE A 186 -2.81 7.26 -6.95
C ILE A 186 -3.58 7.84 -5.76
N ILE A 187 -3.13 7.45 -4.56
CA ILE A 187 -3.43 8.12 -3.30
C ILE A 187 -2.12 8.53 -2.64
N LEU A 188 -2.10 9.69 -1.98
CA LEU A 188 -0.87 10.29 -1.49
C LEU A 188 -0.76 10.17 0.03
N GLU A 189 0.39 9.74 0.52
CA GLU A 189 0.68 9.44 1.92
C GLU A 189 1.73 10.40 2.50
N ASN A 190 1.49 10.92 3.70
CA ASN A 190 2.48 11.67 4.48
C ASN A 190 3.62 10.78 4.95
N ASP A 191 4.83 11.33 5.07
CA ASP A 191 6.03 10.57 5.37
C ASP A 191 6.67 10.94 6.72
N ASP A 192 7.68 10.18 7.13
CA ASP A 192 8.34 10.28 8.43
C ASP A 192 9.48 11.32 8.50
N LYS A 193 9.69 12.13 7.44
CA LYS A 193 10.91 12.94 7.26
C LYS A 193 10.71 14.34 6.67
N CYS A 194 9.95 14.46 5.60
CA CYS A 194 9.98 15.58 4.66
C CYS A 194 8.63 16.28 4.51
N PHE A 195 7.55 15.53 4.34
CA PHE A 195 6.21 16.08 4.05
C PHE A 195 5.21 15.65 5.11
N THR A 196 4.71 16.64 5.87
CA THR A 196 3.74 16.41 6.96
C THR A 196 2.36 16.03 6.40
N ALA A 197 1.46 15.60 7.29
CA ALA A 197 0.05 15.42 6.94
C ALA A 197 -0.58 16.70 6.38
N ALA A 198 -0.24 17.88 6.92
CA ALA A 198 -0.76 19.15 6.42
C ALA A 198 -0.23 19.51 5.02
N ASP A 199 1.07 19.26 4.75
CA ASP A 199 1.66 19.46 3.42
C ASP A 199 0.94 18.58 2.39
N VAL A 200 0.79 17.29 2.68
CA VAL A 200 0.16 16.32 1.78
C VAL A 200 -1.33 16.60 1.59
N LEU A 201 -2.03 17.01 2.65
CA LEU A 201 -3.43 17.40 2.56
C LEU A 201 -3.65 18.54 1.56
N GLY A 202 -2.82 19.58 1.61
CA GLY A 202 -2.90 20.69 0.66
C GLY A 202 -2.65 20.24 -0.79
N ILE A 203 -1.73 19.30 -1.01
CA ILE A 203 -1.52 18.71 -2.35
C ILE A 203 -2.77 17.97 -2.83
N CYS A 204 -3.36 17.16 -1.96
CA CYS A 204 -4.53 16.34 -2.26
C CYS A 204 -5.77 17.19 -2.55
N GLU A 205 -5.99 18.26 -1.79
CA GLU A 205 -7.08 19.23 -2.02
C GLU A 205 -6.91 19.94 -3.38
N ASP A 206 -5.70 20.39 -3.71
CA ASP A 206 -5.42 21.06 -4.99
C ASP A 206 -5.59 20.14 -6.19
N LEU A 207 -5.11 18.89 -6.09
CA LEU A 207 -5.19 17.90 -7.17
C LEU A 207 -6.52 17.13 -7.19
N LYS A 208 -7.35 17.28 -6.16
CA LYS A 208 -8.60 16.54 -5.94
C LYS A 208 -8.39 15.02 -5.95
N ILE A 209 -7.36 14.57 -5.25
CA ILE A 209 -7.05 13.14 -5.07
C ILE A 209 -7.17 12.73 -3.60
N PRO A 210 -7.38 11.44 -3.29
CA PRO A 210 -7.47 11.00 -1.90
C PRO A 210 -6.12 11.08 -1.19
N MET A 211 -6.14 11.60 0.04
CA MET A 211 -5.02 11.53 0.97
C MET A 211 -5.12 10.25 1.82
N LEU A 212 -4.09 9.43 1.79
CA LEU A 212 -3.91 8.36 2.77
C LEU A 212 -3.14 8.93 3.97
N LEU A 213 -3.74 8.86 5.16
CA LEU A 213 -3.03 9.24 6.38
C LEU A 213 -2.20 8.06 6.87
N ASP A 214 -0.91 8.30 7.16
CA ASP A 214 -0.14 7.45 8.06
C ASP A 214 0.01 8.14 9.42
N VAL A 215 -0.56 7.49 10.44
CA VAL A 215 -0.62 8.02 11.82
C VAL A 215 0.76 8.04 12.46
N HIS A 216 1.58 7.03 12.20
CA HIS A 216 2.91 6.92 12.78
C HIS A 216 3.87 7.94 12.16
N HIS A 217 3.79 8.15 10.85
CA HIS A 217 4.52 9.20 10.16
C HIS A 217 4.15 10.60 10.68
N HIS A 218 2.86 10.87 10.94
CA HIS A 218 2.44 12.14 11.57
C HIS A 218 3.03 12.33 12.97
N ARG A 219 3.11 11.26 13.78
CA ARG A 219 3.80 11.27 15.07
C ARG A 219 5.31 11.50 14.93
N CYS A 220 5.92 11.05 13.84
CA CYS A 220 7.35 11.27 13.57
C CYS A 220 7.64 12.71 13.14
N VAL A 221 6.81 13.29 12.28
CA VAL A 221 7.03 14.62 11.70
C VAL A 221 5.71 15.37 11.59
N ASN A 222 5.59 16.42 12.41
CA ASN A 222 4.56 17.46 12.36
C ASN A 222 5.19 18.77 12.88
N TYR A 223 4.50 19.89 12.66
CA TYR A 223 4.87 21.24 13.11
C TYR A 223 3.84 21.81 14.08
N GLY A 224 3.26 20.96 14.93
CA GLY A 224 2.24 21.33 15.91
C GLY A 224 0.80 21.18 15.42
N GLU A 225 0.58 20.57 14.26
CA GLU A 225 -0.77 20.24 13.81
C GLU A 225 -1.34 19.08 14.64
N GLU A 226 -2.45 19.34 15.33
CA GLU A 226 -3.22 18.31 16.01
C GLU A 226 -3.91 17.43 14.97
N LEU A 227 -3.76 16.11 15.09
CA LEU A 227 -4.29 15.18 14.10
C LEU A 227 -5.81 15.32 13.94
N GLY A 228 -6.52 15.51 15.05
CA GLY A 228 -7.98 15.66 15.06
C GLY A 228 -8.49 16.81 14.21
N ASP A 229 -7.73 17.91 14.10
CA ASP A 229 -8.10 19.08 13.29
C ASP A 229 -7.95 18.84 11.78
N LEU A 230 -7.12 17.86 11.41
CA LEU A 230 -6.88 17.50 10.01
C LEU A 230 -7.83 16.41 9.52
N LEU A 231 -8.30 15.51 10.41
CA LEU A 231 -8.99 14.28 10.00
C LEU A 231 -10.22 14.50 9.13
N ASP A 232 -11.10 15.45 9.47
CA ASP A 232 -12.29 15.71 8.65
C ASP A 232 -11.92 16.12 7.22
N ARG A 233 -10.92 17.00 7.07
CA ARG A 233 -10.43 17.44 5.76
C ARG A 233 -9.78 16.29 5.00
N ILE A 234 -8.94 15.49 5.67
CA ILE A 234 -8.32 14.29 5.09
C ILE A 234 -9.41 13.35 4.57
N PHE A 235 -10.42 13.03 5.40
CA PHE A 235 -11.48 12.11 5.02
C PHE A 235 -12.36 12.68 3.91
N ASN A 236 -12.55 14.00 3.84
CA ASN A 236 -13.27 14.66 2.76
C ASN A 236 -12.61 14.47 1.38
N THR A 237 -11.29 14.24 1.31
CA THR A 237 -10.61 13.90 0.05
C THR A 237 -11.08 12.56 -0.55
N TRP A 238 -11.76 11.71 0.23
CA TRP A 238 -12.31 10.42 -0.20
C TRP A 238 -13.78 10.47 -0.61
N ASN A 239 -14.45 11.62 -0.55
CA ASN A 239 -15.91 11.69 -0.79
C ASN A 239 -16.33 11.28 -2.21
N ALA A 240 -15.42 11.31 -3.18
CA ALA A 240 -15.65 10.84 -4.55
C ALA A 240 -15.25 9.37 -4.76
N GLU A 241 -14.68 8.71 -3.75
CA GLU A 241 -14.23 7.32 -3.81
C GLU A 241 -15.34 6.36 -3.35
N PRO A 242 -15.41 5.14 -3.91
CA PRO A 242 -16.43 4.16 -3.53
C PRO A 242 -16.14 3.47 -2.18
N ASP A 243 -14.88 3.52 -1.72
CA ASP A 243 -14.43 2.90 -0.49
C ASP A 243 -14.20 3.98 0.60
N PRO A 244 -14.34 3.63 1.90
CA PRO A 244 -14.08 4.56 3.00
C PRO A 244 -12.62 5.05 3.00
N PRO A 245 -12.30 6.16 3.70
CA PRO A 245 -10.92 6.58 3.91
C PRO A 245 -10.01 5.43 4.31
N LYS A 246 -8.82 5.39 3.72
CA LYS A 246 -7.77 4.44 4.08
C LYS A 246 -6.72 5.13 4.94
N VAL A 247 -6.31 4.43 6.01
CA VAL A 247 -5.29 4.88 6.95
C VAL A 247 -4.21 3.80 7.08
N HIS A 248 -2.96 4.20 7.20
CA HIS A 248 -1.88 3.34 7.66
C HIS A 248 -1.63 3.56 9.14
N TYR A 249 -1.43 2.46 9.86
CA TYR A 249 -1.15 2.49 11.29
C TYR A 249 -0.01 1.56 11.64
N SER A 250 0.94 2.07 12.41
CA SER A 250 2.03 1.32 13.03
C SER A 250 2.39 1.91 14.39
N SER A 251 3.14 1.15 15.17
CA SER A 251 3.72 1.59 16.45
C SER A 251 5.25 1.63 16.35
N PRO A 252 5.93 2.55 17.06
CA PRO A 252 7.38 2.63 17.08
C PRO A 252 8.00 1.36 17.68
N LYS A 253 9.12 0.90 17.11
CA LYS A 253 9.87 -0.26 17.61
C LYS A 253 10.42 -0.02 19.01
N SER A 254 10.88 1.21 19.27
CA SER A 254 11.29 1.70 20.58
C SER A 254 11.45 3.22 20.53
N GLU A 255 11.60 3.88 21.68
CA GLU A 255 11.93 5.31 21.74
C GLU A 255 13.19 5.68 20.94
N LYS A 256 14.19 4.79 20.90
CA LYS A 256 15.45 5.02 20.16
C LYS A 256 15.31 4.77 18.67
N GLU A 257 14.48 3.80 18.29
CA GLU A 257 14.20 3.44 16.90
C GLU A 257 12.77 3.86 16.54
N PHE A 258 12.43 5.13 16.82
CA PHE A 258 11.05 5.61 16.78
C PHE A 258 10.40 5.43 15.41
N ARG A 259 11.11 5.74 14.32
CA ARG A 259 10.62 5.59 12.93
C ARG A 259 10.52 4.13 12.45
N SER A 260 11.15 3.19 13.15
CA SER A 260 11.10 1.78 12.76
C SER A 260 9.81 1.16 13.27
N HIS A 261 9.11 0.40 12.43
CA HIS A 261 7.87 -0.25 12.88
C HIS A 261 8.15 -1.40 13.84
N ALA A 262 7.34 -1.50 14.88
CA ALA A 262 7.32 -2.59 15.85
C ALA A 262 6.83 -3.92 15.24
N ASP A 263 7.04 -4.99 16.00
CA ASP A 263 6.54 -6.32 15.65
C ASP A 263 5.01 -6.40 15.73
N TYR A 264 4.42 -5.72 16.72
CA TYR A 264 2.99 -5.67 17.00
C TYR A 264 2.53 -4.23 17.17
N VAL A 265 1.21 -4.02 17.10
CA VAL A 265 0.57 -2.72 17.36
C VAL A 265 0.39 -2.54 18.86
N ASP A 266 0.67 -1.34 19.37
CA ASP A 266 0.34 -0.96 20.74
C ASP A 266 -1.17 -0.64 20.84
N LEU A 267 -1.88 -1.38 21.69
CA LEU A 267 -3.32 -1.25 21.86
C LEU A 267 -3.72 0.12 22.40
N SER A 268 -2.99 0.66 23.38
CA SER A 268 -3.35 1.94 24.01
C SER A 268 -3.25 3.07 23.01
N GLU A 269 -2.11 3.17 22.31
CA GLU A 269 -1.92 4.20 21.29
C GLU A 269 -2.90 4.05 20.12
N PHE A 270 -3.29 2.81 19.81
CA PHE A 270 -4.26 2.53 18.76
C PHE A 270 -5.66 3.01 19.15
N MET A 271 -6.06 2.77 20.41
CA MET A 271 -7.32 3.29 20.95
C MET A 271 -7.35 4.83 20.97
N ASP A 272 -6.26 5.49 21.34
CA ASP A 272 -6.15 6.96 21.28
C ASP A 272 -6.43 7.50 19.86
N PHE A 273 -5.89 6.82 18.85
CA PHE A 273 -6.18 7.15 17.46
C PHE A 273 -7.67 6.89 17.12
N LEU A 274 -8.23 5.75 17.52
CA LEU A 274 -9.63 5.44 17.25
C LEU A 274 -10.59 6.45 17.90
N HIS A 275 -10.34 6.89 19.14
CA HIS A 275 -11.12 7.96 19.79
C HIS A 275 -11.07 9.26 19.00
N THR A 276 -9.90 9.60 18.45
CA THR A 276 -9.73 10.79 17.63
C THR A 276 -10.49 10.65 16.31
N ALA A 277 -10.36 9.52 15.62
CA ALA A 277 -11.06 9.24 14.37
C ALA A 277 -12.59 9.15 14.53
N LYS A 278 -13.06 8.62 15.66
CA LYS A 278 -14.48 8.48 15.98
C LYS A 278 -15.22 9.83 16.00
N LYS A 279 -14.52 10.94 16.26
CA LYS A 279 -15.10 12.30 16.21
C LYS A 279 -15.62 12.69 14.82
N THR A 280 -15.05 12.10 13.76
CA THR A 280 -15.53 12.29 12.37
C THR A 280 -16.81 11.47 12.08
N ASP A 281 -17.08 10.44 12.88
CA ASP A 281 -18.10 9.40 12.70
C ASP A 281 -18.17 8.79 11.29
N ARG A 282 -17.01 8.66 10.62
CA ARG A 282 -16.89 8.03 9.31
C ARG A 282 -16.25 6.66 9.43
N ASP A 283 -16.75 5.71 8.65
CA ASP A 283 -16.12 4.40 8.52
C ASP A 283 -14.73 4.51 7.91
N ILE A 284 -13.79 3.65 8.33
CA ILE A 284 -12.38 3.68 7.88
C ILE A 284 -11.81 2.28 7.65
N ASP A 285 -10.86 2.16 6.73
CA ASP A 285 -10.03 0.95 6.62
C ASP A 285 -8.60 1.24 7.05
N ILE A 286 -8.09 0.42 7.96
CA ILE A 286 -6.79 0.60 8.59
C ILE A 286 -5.87 -0.53 8.13
N MET A 287 -4.83 -0.16 7.37
CA MET A 287 -3.74 -1.06 7.00
C MET A 287 -2.70 -1.08 8.12
N LEU A 288 -2.51 -2.24 8.76
CA LEU A 288 -1.51 -2.39 9.81
C LEU A 288 -0.13 -2.66 9.21
N GLU A 289 0.82 -1.79 9.52
CA GLU A 289 2.19 -1.85 9.01
C GLU A 289 3.18 -2.41 10.05
N ALA A 290 2.87 -3.56 10.66
CA ALA A 290 3.74 -4.20 11.64
C ALA A 290 4.65 -5.28 11.02
N LYS A 291 5.75 -5.65 11.69
CA LYS A 291 6.65 -6.72 11.19
C LYS A 291 6.00 -8.10 11.21
N MET A 292 5.11 -8.37 12.16
CA MET A 292 4.43 -9.67 12.29
C MET A 292 3.19 -9.81 11.39
N LYS A 293 2.93 -8.85 10.50
CA LYS A 293 1.91 -8.96 9.44
C LYS A 293 0.51 -9.35 9.94
N ASP A 294 -0.07 -10.40 9.39
CA ASP A 294 -1.37 -10.95 9.77
C ASP A 294 -1.44 -11.41 11.23
N ARG A 295 -0.32 -11.86 11.82
CA ARG A 295 -0.27 -12.18 13.26
C ARG A 295 -0.43 -10.93 14.12
N ALA A 296 0.09 -9.78 13.68
CA ALA A 296 -0.13 -8.52 14.38
C ALA A 296 -1.60 -8.11 14.36
N LEU A 297 -2.26 -8.25 13.20
CA LEU A 297 -3.70 -8.04 13.07
C LEU A 297 -4.50 -8.97 13.99
N GLN A 298 -4.18 -10.27 13.99
CA GLN A 298 -4.90 -11.24 14.80
C GLN A 298 -4.72 -11.01 16.30
N ARG A 299 -3.52 -10.60 16.73
CA ARG A 299 -3.27 -10.21 18.11
C ARG A 299 -4.07 -8.98 18.51
N LEU A 300 -3.95 -7.89 17.74
CA LEU A 300 -4.71 -6.66 18.00
C LEU A 300 -6.21 -6.95 18.02
N SER A 301 -6.69 -7.76 17.09
CA SER A 301 -8.08 -8.19 17.04
C SER A 301 -8.55 -8.96 18.28
N ALA A 302 -7.68 -9.73 18.93
CA ALA A 302 -8.00 -10.42 20.17
C ALA A 302 -7.97 -9.46 21.36
N GLU A 303 -7.00 -8.54 21.39
CA GLU A 303 -6.89 -7.49 22.42
C GLU A 303 -8.10 -6.53 22.38
N LEU A 304 -8.60 -6.19 21.19
CA LEU A 304 -9.79 -5.35 21.00
C LEU A 304 -11.09 -5.97 21.55
N LEU A 305 -11.16 -7.31 21.73
CA LEU A 305 -12.34 -7.94 22.33
C LEU A 305 -12.52 -7.60 23.81
N GLU A 306 -11.42 -7.25 24.48
CA GLU A 306 -11.41 -6.92 25.90
C GLU A 306 -11.78 -5.45 26.16
N ILE A 307 -12.01 -4.67 25.10
CA ILE A 307 -12.32 -3.24 25.17
C ILE A 307 -13.86 -3.06 25.15
N PRO A 308 -14.49 -2.57 26.24
CA PRO A 308 -15.96 -2.55 26.37
C PRO A 308 -16.71 -1.71 25.32
N GLU A 309 -16.06 -0.72 24.72
CA GLU A 309 -16.61 0.19 23.72
C GLU A 309 -16.41 -0.30 22.27
N ILE A 310 -15.82 -1.49 22.08
CA ILE A 310 -15.58 -2.09 20.77
C ILE A 310 -16.50 -3.30 20.56
N ASP A 311 -17.40 -3.18 19.59
CA ASP A 311 -18.24 -4.28 19.12
C ASP A 311 -17.57 -4.99 17.95
N ARG A 312 -17.12 -6.23 18.13
CA ARG A 312 -16.57 -7.02 17.03
C ARG A 312 -17.66 -7.58 16.12
N LEU A 313 -17.65 -7.22 14.84
CA LEU A 313 -18.59 -7.72 13.84
C LEU A 313 -18.08 -9.01 13.18
N ASP A 314 -16.79 -9.06 12.87
CA ASP A 314 -16.11 -10.25 12.39
C ASP A 314 -14.63 -10.24 12.80
N LYS A 315 -13.79 -11.11 12.23
CA LYS A 315 -12.40 -11.22 12.69
C LYS A 315 -11.56 -9.96 12.41
N ALA A 316 -11.88 -9.17 11.40
CA ALA A 316 -11.15 -7.96 11.04
C ALA A 316 -12.02 -6.68 11.03
N THR A 317 -13.33 -6.79 11.27
CA THR A 317 -14.27 -5.67 11.26
C THR A 317 -14.86 -5.42 12.65
N PHE A 318 -14.88 -4.16 13.05
CA PHE A 318 -15.31 -3.70 14.37
C PHE A 318 -16.19 -2.46 14.25
N ARG A 319 -17.01 -2.21 15.27
CA ARG A 319 -17.79 -1.00 15.43
C ARG A 319 -17.40 -0.31 16.74
N MET A 320 -17.31 1.01 16.66
CA MET A 320 -17.11 1.94 17.76
C MET A 320 -18.05 3.13 17.64
#